data_AF-A0A2E1B3I0-F1
#
_entry.id   AF-A0A2E1B3I0-F1
#
_cell.length_a   1.000
_cell.length_b   1.000
_cell.length_c   1.000
_cell.angle_alpha   90.00
_cell.angle_beta   90.00
_cell.angle_gamma   90.00
#
_symmetry.space_group_name_H-M   'P 1'
#
loop_
_entity.id
_entity.type
_entity.pdbx_description
1 polymer ?
#
loop_
_entity_poly.entity_id
_entity_poly.type
_entity_poly.pdbx_seq_one_letter_code
_entity_poly.pdbx_strand_id
1 'polypeptide(L)'
;MLDFTQMVAMLAALSAPGALDVHFPAVAAGGLDPAVPVAITSCPRPIGIEEIEGQTIICGLVSVPEDHEAPDGKHIDLFFTVLKSHSSVPEPDPVVYLHGGPGAGTMESLEGMAQVFDPFRQTQDVIMWDQRAAGLSSQSVTCFEAINQSFLDIALNGPQEGDPSVTSAADGTPGEDMTTCLEELRTADVDIAKYNTRQNAMDVPAILGTLGYDAYNLYGISYGTKLTLEVMRSAPEGLRAAIIDGVASPAIRLYDTLATPVDEALVRLAEDCAENPTCNEAYPELDRVIGEVLAKAASGNLVVEGAPLNVDMVISPLAIRNQSYRTPSITPYLLAFFYELNGDGPMPTVELLFKNGFVMPVVSEADVVATAKGLSDNQQALAANAVSDIVIQQRAARSLRDVVHDLKNAVEDETINGPLAYLFDQELSKAAVPMVKADTSIAASMVADYASLQTPPP
;
A
#
# COMPACT_ATOMS: atom_id res chain seq x y z
N MET A 1 -2.89 -30.23 -47.35
CA MET A 1 -3.45 -31.27 -46.47
C MET A 1 -2.36 -31.59 -45.46
N LEU A 2 -2.63 -31.43 -44.16
CA LEU A 2 -1.70 -31.88 -43.13
C LEU A 2 -1.55 -33.40 -43.26
N ASP A 3 -0.34 -33.94 -43.16
CA ASP A 3 -0.16 -35.38 -43.10
C ASP A 3 -0.62 -35.95 -41.74
N PHE A 4 -0.71 -37.27 -41.61
CA PHE A 4 -1.17 -37.92 -40.38
C PHE A 4 -0.33 -37.55 -39.16
N THR A 5 0.99 -37.40 -39.31
CA THR A 5 1.91 -37.01 -38.24
C THR A 5 1.67 -35.56 -37.83
N GLN A 6 1.43 -34.68 -38.78
CA GLN A 6 1.11 -33.27 -38.54
C GLN A 6 -0.27 -33.10 -37.89
N MET A 7 -1.26 -33.92 -38.27
CA MET A 7 -2.57 -33.95 -37.62
C MET A 7 -2.46 -34.47 -36.18
N VAL A 8 -1.68 -35.53 -35.94
CA VAL A 8 -1.45 -36.05 -34.58
C VAL A 8 -0.66 -35.05 -33.73
N ALA A 9 0.36 -34.38 -34.30
CA ALA A 9 1.13 -33.35 -33.59
C ALA A 9 0.27 -32.12 -33.28
N MET A 10 -0.60 -31.69 -34.19
CA MET A 10 -1.53 -30.59 -33.98
C MET A 10 -2.59 -30.95 -32.93
N LEU A 11 -3.16 -32.15 -32.99
CA LEU A 11 -4.11 -32.63 -31.98
C LEU A 11 -3.43 -32.77 -30.61
N ALA A 12 -2.20 -33.30 -30.55
CA ALA A 12 -1.43 -33.40 -29.32
C ALA A 12 -1.06 -32.03 -28.73
N ALA A 13 -0.74 -31.05 -29.58
CA ALA A 13 -0.49 -29.67 -29.14
C ALA A 13 -1.76 -28.95 -28.68
N LEU A 14 -2.91 -29.23 -29.29
CA LEU A 14 -4.21 -28.69 -28.90
C LEU A 14 -4.81 -29.38 -27.66
N SER A 15 -4.37 -30.61 -27.37
CA SER A 15 -4.82 -31.39 -26.20
C SER A 15 -3.83 -31.38 -25.05
N ALA A 16 -2.65 -30.78 -25.23
CA ALA A 16 -1.71 -30.58 -24.14
C ALA A 16 -2.30 -29.53 -23.18
N PRO A 17 -2.27 -29.77 -21.86
CA PRO A 17 -2.66 -28.74 -20.90
C PRO A 17 -1.84 -27.48 -21.17
N GLY A 18 -2.51 -26.33 -21.25
CA GLY A 18 -1.81 -25.05 -21.29
C GLY A 18 -0.99 -24.86 -20.01
N ALA A 19 0.02 -23.99 -20.03
CA ALA A 19 0.74 -23.60 -18.81
C ALA A 19 -0.25 -23.14 -17.71
N LEU A 20 -1.31 -22.44 -18.12
CA LEU A 20 -2.42 -22.04 -17.27
C LEU A 20 -3.13 -23.23 -16.60
N ASP A 21 -3.46 -24.28 -17.35
CA ASP A 21 -4.14 -25.48 -16.83
C ASP A 21 -3.29 -26.23 -15.79
N VAL A 22 -1.96 -26.13 -15.91
CA VAL A 22 -1.01 -26.77 -15.01
C VAL A 22 -0.85 -25.98 -13.71
N HIS A 23 -0.66 -24.66 -13.81
CA HIS A 23 -0.32 -23.82 -12.67
C HIS A 23 -1.54 -23.29 -11.92
N PHE A 24 -2.67 -23.10 -12.62
CA PHE A 24 -3.89 -22.48 -12.10
C PHE A 24 -5.15 -23.21 -12.59
N PRO A 25 -5.33 -24.51 -12.26
CA PRO A 25 -6.40 -25.34 -12.83
C PRO A 25 -7.81 -24.81 -12.54
N ALA A 26 -8.07 -24.28 -11.33
CA ALA A 26 -9.36 -23.72 -10.97
C ALA A 26 -9.69 -22.45 -11.77
N VAL A 27 -8.72 -21.55 -11.91
CA VAL A 27 -8.87 -20.31 -12.68
C VAL A 27 -9.03 -20.61 -14.17
N ALA A 28 -8.25 -21.56 -14.71
CA ALA A 28 -8.36 -22.01 -16.10
C ALA A 28 -9.72 -22.63 -16.42
N ALA A 29 -10.37 -23.28 -15.44
CA ALA A 29 -11.70 -23.84 -15.57
C ALA A 29 -12.84 -22.80 -15.43
N GLY A 30 -12.52 -21.54 -15.16
CA GLY A 30 -13.51 -20.48 -14.93
C GLY A 30 -14.06 -20.45 -13.50
N GLY A 31 -13.34 -21.02 -12.53
CA GLY A 31 -13.77 -21.18 -11.14
C GLY A 31 -14.43 -22.54 -10.90
N LEU A 32 -14.28 -23.07 -9.68
CA LEU A 32 -14.88 -24.34 -9.29
C LEU A 32 -16.36 -24.22 -8.88
N ASP A 33 -16.78 -23.02 -8.48
CA ASP A 33 -18.17 -22.74 -8.14
C ASP A 33 -18.84 -21.96 -9.28
N PRO A 34 -19.82 -22.54 -10.01
CA PRO A 34 -20.56 -21.83 -11.04
C PRO A 34 -21.33 -20.61 -10.55
N ALA A 35 -21.64 -20.52 -9.24
CA ALA A 35 -22.28 -19.36 -8.65
C ALA A 35 -21.29 -18.22 -8.38
N VAL A 36 -19.98 -18.50 -8.40
CA VAL A 36 -18.92 -17.51 -8.21
C VAL A 36 -17.90 -17.65 -9.35
N PRO A 37 -18.29 -17.30 -10.60
CA PRO A 37 -17.46 -17.54 -11.76
C PRO A 37 -16.20 -16.67 -11.75
N VAL A 38 -15.15 -17.19 -12.38
CA VAL A 38 -13.85 -16.54 -12.52
C VAL A 38 -13.55 -16.31 -14.00
N ALA A 39 -13.13 -15.10 -14.34
CA ALA A 39 -12.68 -14.73 -15.67
C ALA A 39 -11.22 -14.27 -15.63
N ILE A 40 -10.37 -14.83 -16.51
CA ILE A 40 -8.97 -14.44 -16.61
C ILE A 40 -8.87 -13.08 -17.29
N THR A 41 -8.05 -12.20 -16.73
CA THR A 41 -7.69 -10.91 -17.35
C THR A 41 -6.20 -10.66 -17.19
N SER A 42 -5.66 -9.73 -17.99
CA SER A 42 -4.25 -9.36 -17.89
C SER A 42 -3.95 -8.75 -16.53
N CYS A 43 -2.85 -9.19 -15.91
CA CYS A 43 -2.37 -8.58 -14.68
C CYS A 43 -1.94 -7.12 -14.91
N PRO A 44 -2.26 -6.19 -13.98
CA PRO A 44 -1.75 -4.83 -14.03
C PRO A 44 -0.22 -4.84 -14.02
N ARG A 45 0.36 -4.01 -14.87
CA ARG A 45 1.82 -3.89 -15.00
C ARG A 45 2.33 -2.72 -14.17
N PRO A 46 3.49 -2.87 -13.50
CA PRO A 46 4.37 -4.04 -13.48
C PRO A 46 3.89 -5.16 -12.53
N ILE A 47 4.12 -6.43 -12.92
CA ILE A 47 3.74 -7.63 -12.12
C ILE A 47 4.83 -8.12 -11.15
N GLY A 48 6.06 -7.63 -11.27
CA GLY A 48 7.24 -8.16 -10.58
C GLY A 48 8.20 -8.87 -11.53
N ILE A 49 9.50 -8.78 -11.26
CA ILE A 49 10.53 -9.33 -12.17
C ILE A 49 10.53 -10.86 -12.22
N GLU A 50 10.34 -11.51 -11.07
CA GLU A 50 10.38 -12.97 -10.99
C GLU A 50 9.04 -13.57 -11.48
N GLU A 51 8.09 -12.71 -11.86
CA GLU A 51 6.76 -13.13 -12.24
C GLU A 51 6.59 -13.39 -13.73
N ILE A 52 6.11 -14.59 -14.02
CA ILE A 52 5.69 -15.04 -15.34
C ILE A 52 4.19 -15.25 -15.28
N GLU A 53 3.46 -14.36 -15.97
CA GLU A 53 2.01 -14.42 -16.06
C GLU A 53 1.53 -15.75 -16.69
N GLY A 54 0.58 -16.40 -16.02
CA GLY A 54 0.10 -17.74 -16.36
C GLY A 54 0.97 -18.89 -15.83
N GLN A 55 2.07 -18.61 -15.12
CA GLN A 55 2.90 -19.64 -14.47
C GLN A 55 3.13 -19.36 -12.98
N THR A 56 3.67 -18.20 -12.62
CA THR A 56 3.97 -17.84 -11.23
C THR A 56 2.99 -16.82 -10.67
N ILE A 57 2.30 -16.09 -11.54
CA ILE A 57 1.22 -15.17 -11.21
C ILE A 57 0.06 -15.34 -12.19
N ILE A 58 -1.17 -15.18 -11.73
CA ILE A 58 -2.34 -15.01 -12.59
C ILE A 58 -3.25 -13.92 -12.02
N CYS A 59 -3.96 -13.21 -12.88
CA CYS A 59 -4.96 -12.24 -12.48
C CYS A 59 -6.29 -12.52 -13.17
N GLY A 60 -7.36 -12.01 -12.56
CA GLY A 60 -8.70 -12.25 -13.03
C GLY A 60 -9.73 -11.38 -12.33
N LEU A 61 -10.97 -11.56 -12.76
CA LEU A 61 -12.16 -11.08 -12.08
C LEU A 61 -12.85 -12.29 -11.45
N VAL A 62 -13.25 -12.17 -10.20
CA VAL A 62 -14.13 -13.12 -9.52
C VAL A 62 -15.47 -12.45 -9.26
N SER A 63 -16.55 -13.06 -9.77
CA SER A 63 -17.88 -12.47 -9.70
C SER A 63 -18.62 -13.00 -8.47
N VAL A 64 -18.82 -12.16 -7.46
CA VAL A 64 -19.48 -12.52 -6.20
C VAL A 64 -20.85 -11.85 -6.09
N PRO A 65 -21.80 -12.41 -5.30
CA PRO A 65 -23.03 -11.71 -5.00
C PRO A 65 -22.77 -10.34 -4.34
N GLU A 66 -23.46 -9.31 -4.82
CA GLU A 66 -23.50 -8.00 -4.16
C GLU A 66 -24.10 -8.17 -2.76
N ASP A 67 -25.12 -9.01 -2.62
CA ASP A 67 -25.74 -9.40 -1.37
C ASP A 67 -25.66 -10.92 -1.16
N HIS A 68 -24.81 -11.39 -0.24
CA HIS A 68 -24.66 -12.81 0.07
C HIS A 68 -25.92 -13.43 0.71
N GLU A 69 -26.85 -12.61 1.20
CA GLU A 69 -28.19 -13.04 1.60
C GLU A 69 -29.12 -13.34 0.41
N ALA A 70 -28.79 -12.83 -0.77
CA ALA A 70 -29.54 -13.01 -2.01
C ALA A 70 -28.57 -13.44 -3.15
N PRO A 71 -28.01 -14.66 -3.10
CA PRO A 71 -26.93 -15.10 -3.97
C PRO A 71 -27.30 -15.19 -5.46
N ASP A 72 -28.59 -15.31 -5.78
CA ASP A 72 -29.09 -15.28 -7.17
C ASP A 72 -29.33 -13.84 -7.69
N GLY A 73 -28.95 -12.83 -6.91
CA GLY A 73 -29.19 -11.41 -7.16
C GLY A 73 -28.16 -10.78 -8.10
N LYS A 74 -27.88 -9.49 -7.88
CA LYS A 74 -26.85 -8.75 -8.61
C LYS A 74 -25.47 -9.25 -8.17
N HIS A 75 -24.55 -9.38 -9.12
CA HIS A 75 -23.15 -9.71 -8.87
C HIS A 75 -22.26 -8.48 -9.06
N ILE A 76 -21.11 -8.51 -8.39
CA ILE A 76 -20.02 -7.55 -8.57
C ILE A 76 -18.74 -8.31 -8.88
N ASP A 77 -17.92 -7.75 -9.76
CA ASP A 77 -16.64 -8.33 -10.14
C ASP A 77 -15.52 -7.73 -9.26
N LEU A 78 -14.73 -8.62 -8.64
CA LEU A 78 -13.58 -8.24 -7.83
C LEU A 78 -12.30 -8.66 -8.54
N PHE A 79 -11.36 -7.73 -8.68
CA PHE A 79 -10.07 -7.99 -9.31
C PHE A 79 -9.15 -8.71 -8.34
N PHE A 80 -8.69 -9.90 -8.71
CA PHE A 80 -7.81 -10.73 -7.88
C PHE A 80 -6.49 -11.08 -8.59
N THR A 81 -5.54 -11.52 -7.78
CA THR A 81 -4.33 -12.22 -8.21
C THR A 81 -4.07 -13.46 -7.35
N VAL A 82 -3.46 -14.47 -7.97
CA VAL A 82 -2.83 -15.59 -7.27
C VAL A 82 -1.35 -15.60 -7.63
N LEU A 83 -0.50 -15.44 -6.62
CA LEU A 83 0.94 -15.62 -6.69
C LEU A 83 1.26 -17.05 -6.23
N LYS A 84 1.84 -17.87 -7.10
CA LYS A 84 2.20 -19.25 -6.77
C LYS A 84 3.37 -19.32 -5.82
N SER A 85 3.36 -20.33 -4.97
CA SER A 85 4.53 -20.73 -4.20
C SER A 85 5.72 -21.08 -5.11
N HIS A 86 6.92 -20.80 -4.63
CA HIS A 86 8.19 -21.25 -5.19
C HIS A 86 8.46 -22.73 -4.91
N SER A 87 7.72 -23.35 -3.98
CA SER A 87 7.85 -24.77 -3.68
C SER A 87 7.20 -25.62 -4.78
N SER A 88 7.90 -26.68 -5.19
CA SER A 88 7.32 -27.73 -6.05
C SER A 88 6.24 -28.57 -5.35
N VAL A 89 6.15 -28.49 -4.02
CA VAL A 89 5.13 -29.13 -3.18
C VAL A 89 4.66 -28.07 -2.17
N PRO A 90 3.79 -27.14 -2.59
CA PRO A 90 3.29 -26.10 -1.71
C PRO A 90 2.39 -26.69 -0.62
N GLU A 91 2.30 -26.00 0.51
CA GLU A 91 1.24 -26.23 1.48
C GLU A 91 -0.12 -25.94 0.82
N PRO A 92 -1.17 -26.71 1.17
CA PRO A 92 -2.47 -26.60 0.50
C PRO A 92 -3.22 -25.32 0.89
N ASP A 93 -2.88 -24.69 2.02
CA ASP A 93 -3.51 -23.47 2.51
C ASP A 93 -2.71 -22.20 2.15
N PRO A 94 -3.29 -21.24 1.41
CA PRO A 94 -2.61 -20.03 0.99
C PRO A 94 -2.54 -19.01 2.12
N VAL A 95 -1.72 -17.99 1.91
CA VAL A 95 -1.78 -16.73 2.66
C VAL A 95 -2.63 -15.73 1.88
N VAL A 96 -3.64 -15.19 2.54
CA VAL A 96 -4.61 -14.27 1.95
C VAL A 96 -4.42 -12.89 2.55
N TYR A 97 -4.09 -11.91 1.72
CA TYR A 97 -3.89 -10.55 2.18
C TYR A 97 -5.18 -9.74 2.12
N LEU A 98 -5.55 -9.18 3.28
CA LEU A 98 -6.67 -8.27 3.43
C LEU A 98 -6.13 -6.86 3.69
N HIS A 99 -6.20 -6.02 2.66
CA HIS A 99 -5.64 -4.67 2.67
C HIS A 99 -6.39 -3.68 3.58
N GLY A 100 -5.69 -2.62 3.97
CA GLY A 100 -6.20 -1.51 4.77
C GLY A 100 -6.99 -0.47 3.96
N GLY A 101 -7.16 0.72 4.54
CA GLY A 101 -7.91 1.84 3.93
C GLY A 101 -9.11 2.24 4.80
N PRO A 102 -10.36 1.78 4.52
CA PRO A 102 -10.77 0.96 3.37
C PRO A 102 -10.64 1.76 2.06
N GLY A 103 -10.88 1.10 0.93
CA GLY A 103 -10.83 1.74 -0.40
C GLY A 103 -9.45 1.74 -1.05
N ALA A 104 -8.39 1.36 -0.32
CA ALA A 104 -7.07 1.14 -0.92
C ALA A 104 -7.11 -0.01 -1.95
N GLY A 105 -6.10 -0.10 -2.82
CA GLY A 105 -5.96 -1.19 -3.77
C GLY A 105 -4.63 -1.92 -3.59
N THR A 106 -4.64 -3.22 -3.85
CA THR A 106 -3.45 -4.07 -4.00
C THR A 106 -2.99 -4.15 -5.45
N MET A 107 -3.93 -4.15 -6.39
CA MET A 107 -3.65 -4.43 -7.80
C MET A 107 -2.89 -3.29 -8.48
N GLU A 108 -3.09 -2.05 -8.04
CA GLU A 108 -2.35 -0.87 -8.53
C GLU A 108 -0.86 -0.90 -8.16
N SER A 109 -0.48 -1.66 -7.13
CA SER A 109 0.89 -1.77 -6.62
C SER A 109 1.41 -3.21 -6.67
N LEU A 110 0.96 -3.99 -7.67
CA LEU A 110 1.16 -5.44 -7.72
C LEU A 110 2.63 -5.88 -7.63
N GLU A 111 3.57 -5.23 -8.33
CA GLU A 111 5.01 -5.52 -8.18
C GLU A 111 5.50 -5.36 -6.73
N GLY A 112 5.10 -4.27 -6.07
CA GLY A 112 5.48 -4.02 -4.67
C GLY A 112 4.86 -5.05 -3.73
N MET A 113 3.59 -5.41 -3.96
CA MET A 113 2.90 -6.41 -3.15
C MET A 113 3.50 -7.80 -3.33
N ALA A 114 3.86 -8.20 -4.56
CA ALA A 114 4.57 -9.45 -4.84
C ALA A 114 5.90 -9.52 -4.07
N GLN A 115 6.65 -8.42 -4.04
CA GLN A 115 7.90 -8.34 -3.27
C GLN A 115 7.68 -8.43 -1.75
N VAL A 116 6.67 -7.74 -1.21
CA VAL A 116 6.37 -7.74 0.23
C VAL A 116 5.95 -9.14 0.70
N PHE A 117 5.20 -9.87 -0.12
CA PHE A 117 4.68 -11.20 0.23
C PHE A 117 5.54 -12.37 -0.23
N ASP A 118 6.65 -12.12 -0.95
CA ASP A 118 7.59 -13.15 -1.40
C ASP A 118 8.08 -14.10 -0.29
N PRO A 119 8.36 -13.63 0.95
CA PRO A 119 8.76 -14.53 2.03
C PRO A 119 7.73 -15.65 2.34
N PHE A 120 6.44 -15.41 2.14
CA PHE A 120 5.39 -16.42 2.32
C PHE A 120 5.36 -17.44 1.18
N ARG A 121 5.76 -17.01 -0.03
CA ARG A 121 5.77 -17.85 -1.24
C ARG A 121 6.80 -18.97 -1.20
N GLN A 122 7.72 -18.96 -0.23
CA GLN A 122 8.61 -20.08 0.01
C GLN A 122 7.87 -21.41 0.24
N THR A 123 6.64 -21.37 0.76
CA THR A 123 5.86 -22.58 1.05
C THR A 123 4.39 -22.51 0.64
N GLN A 124 3.82 -21.32 0.48
CA GLN A 124 2.37 -21.13 0.28
C GLN A 124 2.09 -20.30 -0.96
N ASP A 125 0.94 -20.52 -1.59
CA ASP A 125 0.43 -19.53 -2.54
C ASP A 125 0.01 -18.26 -1.77
N VAL A 126 0.07 -17.10 -2.43
CA VAL A 126 -0.43 -15.83 -1.89
C VAL A 126 -1.59 -15.36 -2.76
N ILE A 127 -2.71 -15.04 -2.13
CA ILE A 127 -3.92 -14.58 -2.80
C ILE A 127 -4.24 -13.18 -2.32
N MET A 128 -4.54 -12.30 -3.27
CA MET A 128 -4.86 -10.91 -3.01
C MET A 128 -5.98 -10.51 -3.96
N TRP A 129 -6.84 -9.61 -3.51
CA TRP A 129 -7.80 -8.95 -4.38
C TRP A 129 -8.09 -7.57 -3.84
N ASP A 130 -8.52 -6.71 -4.74
CA ASP A 130 -9.10 -5.44 -4.35
C ASP A 130 -10.50 -5.74 -3.83
N GLN A 131 -10.72 -5.48 -2.54
CA GLN A 131 -12.00 -5.77 -1.89
C GLN A 131 -13.15 -4.99 -2.53
N ARG A 132 -14.40 -5.43 -2.31
CA ARG A 132 -15.58 -4.73 -2.83
C ARG A 132 -15.49 -3.23 -2.53
N ALA A 133 -15.79 -2.40 -3.53
CA ALA A 133 -15.68 -0.94 -3.44
C ALA A 133 -14.26 -0.37 -3.27
N ALA A 134 -13.20 -1.12 -3.60
CA ALA A 134 -11.81 -0.69 -3.42
C ALA A 134 -10.96 -0.92 -4.67
N GLY A 135 -9.90 -0.11 -4.85
CA GLY A 135 -8.95 -0.23 -5.96
C GLY A 135 -9.62 -0.43 -7.33
N LEU A 136 -9.16 -1.43 -8.09
CA LEU A 136 -9.74 -1.79 -9.40
C LEU A 136 -11.14 -2.41 -9.30
N SER A 137 -11.56 -2.86 -8.12
CA SER A 137 -12.91 -3.38 -7.82
C SER A 137 -13.90 -2.29 -7.40
N SER A 138 -13.52 -1.02 -7.51
CA SER A 138 -14.35 0.12 -7.09
C SER A 138 -15.45 0.51 -8.07
N GLN A 139 -15.43 0.00 -9.31
CA GLN A 139 -16.34 0.44 -10.39
C GLN A 139 -17.82 0.43 -10.01
N SER A 140 -18.24 -0.45 -9.11
CA SER A 140 -19.61 -0.57 -8.62
C SER A 140 -20.06 0.58 -7.70
N VAL A 141 -19.14 1.40 -7.20
CA VAL A 141 -19.40 2.54 -6.31
C VAL A 141 -18.63 3.83 -6.68
N THR A 142 -18.05 3.90 -7.87
CA THR A 142 -17.31 5.08 -8.31
C THR A 142 -18.29 6.19 -8.74
N CYS A 143 -18.11 7.38 -8.17
CA CYS A 143 -18.90 8.57 -8.49
C CYS A 143 -18.15 9.47 -9.47
N PHE A 144 -18.34 9.25 -10.76
CA PHE A 144 -17.59 9.96 -11.81
C PHE A 144 -18.04 11.41 -11.95
N GLU A 145 -19.32 11.72 -11.70
CA GLU A 145 -19.84 13.09 -11.80
C GLU A 145 -19.35 13.95 -10.63
N ALA A 146 -19.39 13.42 -9.41
CA ALA A 146 -18.82 14.09 -8.23
C ALA A 146 -17.30 14.31 -8.36
N ILE A 147 -16.56 13.30 -8.83
CA ILE A 147 -15.11 13.42 -9.08
C ILE A 147 -14.83 14.47 -10.16
N ASN A 148 -15.61 14.55 -11.24
CA ASN A 148 -15.42 15.53 -12.31
C ASN A 148 -15.57 16.98 -11.82
N GLN A 149 -16.51 17.24 -10.91
CA GLN A 149 -16.72 18.58 -10.36
C GLN A 149 -15.54 19.05 -9.49
N SER A 150 -14.90 18.12 -8.76
CA SER A 150 -13.82 18.43 -7.82
C SER A 150 -12.42 18.05 -8.32
N PHE A 151 -12.30 17.48 -9.53
CA PHE A 151 -11.04 16.92 -10.05
C PHE A 151 -9.90 17.95 -10.08
N LEU A 152 -10.19 19.17 -10.55
CA LEU A 152 -9.17 20.22 -10.65
C LEU A 152 -8.65 20.64 -9.26
N ASP A 153 -9.52 20.70 -8.27
CA ASP A 153 -9.13 21.04 -6.90
C ASP A 153 -8.36 19.88 -6.24
N ILE A 154 -8.81 18.64 -6.41
CA ILE A 154 -8.10 17.43 -5.95
C ILE A 154 -6.71 17.33 -6.61
N ALA A 155 -6.61 17.55 -7.92
CA ALA A 155 -5.38 17.36 -8.68
C ALA A 155 -4.35 18.49 -8.48
N LEU A 156 -4.80 19.73 -8.25
CA LEU A 156 -3.90 20.88 -8.09
C LEU A 156 -3.51 21.14 -6.64
N ASN A 157 -4.42 20.89 -5.69
CA ASN A 157 -4.23 21.25 -4.29
C ASN A 157 -4.04 20.04 -3.36
N GLY A 158 -4.34 18.82 -3.82
CA GLY A 158 -4.47 17.65 -2.94
C GLY A 158 -5.67 17.76 -1.99
N PRO A 159 -6.04 16.71 -1.24
CA PRO A 159 -7.00 16.84 -0.17
C PRO A 159 -6.45 17.85 0.86
N GLN A 160 -7.09 19.01 1.00
CA GLN A 160 -6.76 19.95 2.08
C GLN A 160 -7.35 19.44 3.39
N GLU A 161 -6.50 19.23 4.39
CA GLU A 161 -6.97 18.93 5.75
C GLU A 161 -7.93 20.02 6.23
N GLY A 162 -9.16 19.64 6.56
CA GLY A 162 -10.20 20.55 7.04
C GLY A 162 -11.12 21.14 5.96
N ASP A 163 -11.06 20.67 4.71
CA ASP A 163 -12.04 21.06 3.68
C ASP A 163 -13.43 20.44 3.98
N PRO A 164 -14.46 21.26 4.31
CA PRO A 164 -15.82 20.78 4.58
C PRO A 164 -16.55 20.27 3.33
N SER A 165 -16.01 20.49 2.13
CA SER A 165 -16.60 20.02 0.87
C SER A 165 -16.30 18.53 0.62
N VAL A 166 -15.15 18.04 1.10
CA VAL A 166 -14.64 16.67 0.86
C VAL A 166 -15.02 15.68 1.97
N THR A 167 -15.26 16.15 3.19
CA THR A 167 -15.59 15.31 4.36
C THR A 167 -16.94 15.68 4.99
N SER A 168 -17.47 14.81 5.85
CA SER A 168 -18.65 15.17 6.65
C SER A 168 -18.30 16.33 7.58
N ALA A 169 -19.16 17.35 7.64
CA ALA A 169 -19.05 18.39 8.66
C ALA A 169 -18.98 17.77 10.07
N ALA A 170 -18.48 18.50 11.06
CA ALA A 170 -18.36 17.99 12.44
C ALA A 170 -19.69 17.51 13.06
N ASP A 171 -20.84 17.85 12.45
CA ASP A 171 -22.18 17.40 12.83
C ASP A 171 -22.67 16.15 12.08
N GLY A 172 -21.83 15.57 11.21
CA GLY A 172 -22.14 14.39 10.41
C GLY A 172 -22.90 14.67 9.11
N THR A 173 -23.11 15.95 8.74
CA THR A 173 -23.72 16.30 7.45
C THR A 173 -22.72 16.02 6.32
N PRO A 174 -23.07 15.21 5.31
CA PRO A 174 -22.19 14.98 4.16
C PRO A 174 -21.87 16.30 3.45
N GLY A 175 -20.60 16.50 3.07
CA GLY A 175 -20.20 17.57 2.17
C GLY A 175 -20.94 17.50 0.82
N GLU A 176 -20.84 18.56 0.02
CA GLU A 176 -21.50 18.66 -1.27
C GLU A 176 -21.08 17.51 -2.22
N ASP A 177 -19.77 17.21 -2.27
CA ASP A 177 -19.22 16.13 -3.11
C ASP A 177 -19.76 14.76 -2.73
N MET A 178 -19.82 14.47 -1.42
CA MET A 178 -20.38 13.22 -0.91
C MET A 178 -21.88 13.14 -1.18
N THR A 179 -22.62 14.26 -1.05
CA THR A 179 -24.05 14.31 -1.35
C THR A 179 -24.32 14.01 -2.83
N THR A 180 -23.56 14.62 -3.73
CA THR A 180 -23.64 14.37 -5.17
C THR A 180 -23.30 12.91 -5.51
N CYS A 181 -22.23 12.38 -4.93
CA CYS A 181 -21.84 10.98 -5.09
C CYS A 181 -22.94 10.01 -4.63
N LEU A 182 -23.52 10.22 -3.45
CA LEU A 182 -24.60 9.37 -2.95
C LEU A 182 -25.84 9.40 -3.86
N GLU A 183 -26.16 10.54 -4.47
CA GLU A 183 -27.27 10.65 -5.43
C GLU A 183 -26.96 10.00 -6.79
N GLU A 184 -25.72 10.10 -7.26
CA GLU A 184 -25.22 9.41 -8.45
C GLU A 184 -25.36 7.88 -8.28
N LEU A 185 -24.87 7.34 -7.17
CA LEU A 185 -24.99 5.92 -6.84
C LEU A 185 -26.44 5.46 -6.72
N ARG A 186 -27.29 6.27 -6.08
CA ARG A 186 -28.73 5.99 -5.97
C ARG A 186 -29.40 5.96 -7.34
N THR A 187 -29.01 6.83 -8.26
CA THR A 187 -29.54 6.89 -9.63
C THR A 187 -29.05 5.72 -10.48
N ALA A 188 -27.82 5.24 -10.22
CA ALA A 188 -27.24 4.06 -10.84
C ALA A 188 -27.74 2.71 -10.25
N ASP A 189 -28.74 2.74 -9.36
CA ASP A 189 -29.29 1.54 -8.68
C ASP A 189 -28.21 0.75 -7.91
N VAL A 190 -27.29 1.48 -7.27
CA VAL A 190 -26.27 0.91 -6.38
C VAL A 190 -26.81 0.91 -4.95
N ASP A 191 -27.01 -0.28 -4.38
CA ASP A 191 -27.38 -0.40 -2.97
C ASP A 191 -26.14 -0.28 -2.08
N ILE A 192 -25.79 0.96 -1.72
CA ILE A 192 -24.65 1.27 -0.85
C ILE A 192 -24.69 0.53 0.50
N ALA A 193 -25.87 0.06 0.94
CA ALA A 193 -25.97 -0.71 2.18
C ALA A 193 -25.30 -2.09 2.06
N LYS A 194 -25.01 -2.58 0.85
CA LYS A 194 -24.30 -3.84 0.57
C LYS A 194 -22.77 -3.70 0.50
N TYR A 195 -22.27 -2.48 0.58
CA TYR A 195 -20.83 -2.18 0.58
C TYR A 195 -20.37 -1.99 2.02
N ASN A 196 -20.35 -3.09 2.76
CA ASN A 196 -20.04 -3.13 4.18
C ASN A 196 -19.10 -4.30 4.52
N THR A 197 -18.47 -4.24 5.69
CA THR A 197 -17.48 -5.25 6.13
C THR A 197 -18.07 -6.65 6.24
N ARG A 198 -19.36 -6.81 6.56
CA ARG A 198 -19.99 -8.13 6.67
C ARG A 198 -20.12 -8.82 5.32
N GLN A 199 -20.60 -8.11 4.30
CA GLN A 199 -20.64 -8.65 2.94
C GLN A 199 -19.21 -8.93 2.44
N ASN A 200 -18.26 -8.06 2.77
CA ASN A 200 -16.87 -8.27 2.39
C ASN A 200 -16.22 -9.48 3.09
N ALA A 201 -16.64 -9.81 4.32
CA ALA A 201 -16.20 -11.01 5.01
C ALA A 201 -16.75 -12.29 4.34
N MET A 202 -17.97 -12.24 3.78
CA MET A 202 -18.55 -13.36 3.03
C MET A 202 -17.88 -13.57 1.66
N ASP A 203 -17.27 -12.54 1.08
CA ASP A 203 -16.46 -12.70 -0.14
C ASP A 203 -15.27 -13.64 0.07
N VAL A 204 -14.68 -13.67 1.27
CA VAL A 204 -13.45 -14.42 1.55
C VAL A 204 -13.59 -15.92 1.26
N PRO A 205 -14.50 -16.67 1.91
CA PRO A 205 -14.67 -18.09 1.59
C PRO A 205 -15.24 -18.32 0.18
N ALA A 206 -16.03 -17.39 -0.37
CA ALA A 206 -16.59 -17.53 -1.72
C ALA A 206 -15.47 -17.49 -2.79
N ILE A 207 -14.58 -16.52 -2.70
CA ILE A 207 -13.42 -16.37 -3.58
C ILE A 207 -12.48 -17.56 -3.41
N LEU A 208 -12.15 -17.95 -2.18
CA LEU A 208 -11.20 -19.03 -1.94
C LEU A 208 -11.75 -20.38 -2.36
N GLY A 209 -13.05 -20.64 -2.14
CA GLY A 209 -13.73 -21.84 -2.60
C GLY A 209 -13.71 -21.97 -4.12
N THR A 210 -14.08 -20.91 -4.86
CA THR A 210 -14.07 -20.98 -6.33
C THR A 210 -12.65 -21.08 -6.91
N LEU A 211 -11.64 -20.55 -6.23
CA LEU A 211 -10.23 -20.70 -6.59
C LEU A 211 -9.64 -22.06 -6.18
N GLY A 212 -10.39 -22.90 -5.46
CA GLY A 212 -10.01 -24.27 -5.11
C GLY A 212 -9.20 -24.42 -3.82
N TYR A 213 -9.31 -23.46 -2.89
CA TYR A 213 -8.67 -23.53 -1.58
C TYR A 213 -9.69 -23.83 -0.49
N ASP A 214 -9.66 -25.06 0.02
CA ASP A 214 -10.56 -25.53 1.10
C ASP A 214 -10.20 -24.95 2.47
N ALA A 215 -8.97 -24.48 2.64
CA ALA A 215 -8.48 -23.88 3.87
C ALA A 215 -7.48 -22.77 3.58
N TYR A 216 -7.38 -21.77 4.47
CA TYR A 216 -6.57 -20.57 4.24
C TYR A 216 -6.10 -19.88 5.52
N ASN A 217 -5.09 -19.02 5.38
CA ASN A 217 -4.58 -18.16 6.44
C ASN A 217 -4.75 -16.70 6.07
N LEU A 218 -5.22 -15.86 7.00
CA LEU A 218 -5.40 -14.44 6.75
C LEU A 218 -4.22 -13.62 7.24
N TYR A 219 -3.81 -12.62 6.46
CA TYR A 219 -2.98 -11.51 6.89
C TYR A 219 -3.79 -10.22 6.69
N GLY A 220 -4.34 -9.66 7.77
CA GLY A 220 -5.08 -8.40 7.72
C GLY A 220 -4.26 -7.25 8.28
N ILE A 221 -4.24 -6.11 7.58
CA ILE A 221 -3.61 -4.87 8.04
C ILE A 221 -4.59 -3.72 8.13
N SER A 222 -4.50 -2.88 9.17
CA SER A 222 -5.35 -1.68 9.33
C SER A 222 -6.84 -2.05 9.20
N TYR A 223 -7.63 -1.46 8.29
CA TYR A 223 -9.02 -1.90 8.04
C TYR A 223 -9.15 -3.43 7.81
N GLY A 224 -8.18 -4.05 7.15
CA GLY A 224 -8.13 -5.49 6.93
C GLY A 224 -8.14 -6.31 8.23
N THR A 225 -7.71 -5.74 9.36
CA THR A 225 -7.87 -6.39 10.68
C THR A 225 -9.32 -6.45 11.15
N LYS A 226 -10.10 -5.40 10.90
CA LYS A 226 -11.54 -5.37 11.16
C LYS A 226 -12.25 -6.39 10.28
N LEU A 227 -11.82 -6.51 9.02
CA LEU A 227 -12.31 -7.53 8.10
C LEU A 227 -11.94 -8.94 8.58
N THR A 228 -10.70 -9.20 8.97
CA THR A 228 -10.26 -10.50 9.52
C THR A 228 -11.11 -10.90 10.73
N LEU A 229 -11.36 -9.97 11.66
CA LEU A 229 -12.21 -10.23 12.83
C LEU A 229 -13.67 -10.50 12.44
N GLU A 230 -14.17 -9.86 11.39
CA GLU A 230 -15.50 -10.12 10.86
C GLU A 230 -15.59 -11.49 10.17
N VAL A 231 -14.58 -11.90 9.39
CA VAL A 231 -14.49 -13.25 8.79
C VAL A 231 -14.53 -14.31 9.89
N MET A 232 -13.72 -14.15 10.94
CA MET A 232 -13.74 -15.05 12.11
C MET A 232 -15.13 -15.17 12.76
N ARG A 233 -15.96 -14.13 12.65
CA ARG A 233 -17.28 -14.04 13.28
C ARG A 233 -18.40 -14.58 12.40
N SER A 234 -18.38 -14.27 11.10
CA SER A 234 -19.51 -14.51 10.20
C SER A 234 -19.23 -15.46 9.04
N ALA A 235 -17.97 -15.72 8.73
CA ALA A 235 -17.53 -16.54 7.60
C ALA A 235 -16.29 -17.40 7.94
N PRO A 236 -16.26 -18.13 9.08
CA PRO A 236 -15.05 -18.79 9.57
C PRO A 236 -14.68 -20.08 8.79
N GLU A 237 -15.52 -20.52 7.85
CA GLU A 237 -15.31 -21.72 7.07
C GLU A 237 -13.96 -21.65 6.31
N GLY A 238 -13.13 -22.68 6.47
CA GLY A 238 -11.79 -22.77 5.86
C GLY A 238 -10.68 -21.99 6.59
N LEU A 239 -11.00 -21.08 7.52
CA LEU A 239 -10.00 -20.29 8.23
C LEU A 239 -9.15 -21.14 9.19
N ARG A 240 -7.84 -21.21 8.96
CA ARG A 240 -6.87 -21.95 9.80
C ARG A 240 -6.11 -21.05 10.78
N ALA A 241 -5.59 -19.93 10.29
CA ALA A 241 -4.83 -18.98 11.09
C ALA A 241 -5.08 -17.54 10.62
N ALA A 242 -4.80 -16.58 11.50
CA ALA A 242 -4.94 -15.16 11.21
C ALA A 242 -3.81 -14.34 11.84
N ILE A 243 -3.23 -13.43 11.06
CA ILE A 243 -2.36 -12.35 11.50
C ILE A 243 -3.19 -11.06 11.44
N ILE A 244 -3.19 -10.31 12.53
CA ILE A 244 -3.99 -9.10 12.71
C ILE A 244 -3.02 -7.96 13.07
N ASP A 245 -2.58 -7.21 12.06
CA ASP A 245 -1.50 -6.22 12.14
C ASP A 245 -2.04 -4.78 12.10
N GLY A 246 -1.85 -4.01 13.17
CA GLY A 246 -2.49 -2.69 13.33
C GLY A 246 -4.00 -2.80 13.56
N VAL A 247 -4.39 -3.36 14.72
CA VAL A 247 -5.76 -3.79 15.02
C VAL A 247 -6.77 -2.64 15.07
N ALA A 248 -7.72 -2.67 14.13
CA ALA A 248 -8.95 -1.89 14.11
C ALA A 248 -10.11 -2.73 14.63
N SER A 249 -10.62 -2.38 15.81
CA SER A 249 -11.73 -3.12 16.42
C SER A 249 -13.04 -2.91 15.66
N PRO A 250 -13.86 -3.97 15.42
CA PRO A 250 -15.21 -3.82 14.89
C PRO A 250 -16.13 -3.01 15.80
N ALA A 251 -15.80 -2.91 17.10
CA ALA A 251 -16.57 -2.17 18.09
C ALA A 251 -16.38 -0.65 18.04
N ILE A 252 -15.39 -0.15 17.30
CA ILE A 252 -15.13 1.28 17.15
C ILE A 252 -15.52 1.76 15.75
N ARG A 253 -15.99 3.00 15.70
CA ARG A 253 -16.09 3.75 14.45
C ARG A 253 -14.70 4.25 14.12
N LEU A 254 -13.89 3.38 13.52
CA LEU A 254 -12.45 3.60 13.34
C LEU A 254 -12.14 5.02 12.82
N TYR A 255 -12.84 5.49 11.80
CA TYR A 255 -12.63 6.80 11.18
C TYR A 255 -13.05 7.99 12.06
N ASP A 256 -14.01 7.80 12.96
CA ASP A 256 -14.34 8.79 14.01
C ASP A 256 -13.23 8.85 15.09
N THR A 257 -12.37 7.82 15.13
CA THR A 257 -11.30 7.66 16.12
C THR A 257 -9.89 7.70 15.51
N LEU A 258 -9.73 7.83 14.18
CA LEU A 258 -8.41 7.88 13.52
C LEU A 258 -7.63 9.14 13.90
N ALA A 259 -8.32 10.16 14.39
CA ALA A 259 -7.72 11.25 15.14
C ALA A 259 -7.30 10.79 16.56
N THR A 260 -6.81 9.55 16.73
CA THR A 260 -6.00 9.21 17.91
C THR A 260 -4.87 10.22 17.90
N PRO A 261 -4.82 11.13 18.87
CA PRO A 261 -4.07 12.34 18.63
C PRO A 261 -2.58 11.99 18.66
N VAL A 262 -1.80 12.65 17.80
CA VAL A 262 -0.34 12.46 17.70
C VAL A 262 0.34 12.63 19.08
N ASP A 263 -0.35 13.32 19.99
CA ASP A 263 0.03 13.45 21.39
C ASP A 263 0.21 12.10 22.09
N GLU A 264 -0.55 11.05 21.82
CA GLU A 264 -0.37 9.74 22.49
C GLU A 264 1.02 9.16 22.23
N ALA A 265 1.50 9.25 20.99
CA ALA A 265 2.85 8.79 20.64
C ALA A 265 3.95 9.66 21.28
N LEU A 266 3.69 10.96 21.43
CA LEU A 266 4.60 11.90 22.09
C LEU A 266 4.63 11.72 23.61
N VAL A 267 3.46 11.54 24.21
CA VAL A 267 3.28 11.21 25.63
C VAL A 267 4.02 9.91 25.91
N ARG A 268 3.81 8.88 25.08
CA ARG A 268 4.50 7.61 25.28
C ARG A 268 6.02 7.72 25.13
N LEU A 269 6.50 8.50 24.17
CA LEU A 269 7.93 8.78 24.03
C LEU A 269 8.50 9.47 25.29
N ALA A 270 7.77 10.43 25.86
CA ALA A 270 8.16 11.12 27.07
C ALA A 270 8.15 10.20 28.30
N GLU A 271 7.12 9.37 28.47
CA GLU A 271 7.00 8.38 29.53
C GLU A 271 8.14 7.34 29.46
N ASP A 272 8.36 6.73 28.29
CA ASP A 272 9.43 5.74 28.09
C ASP A 272 10.82 6.34 28.39
N CYS A 273 11.04 7.63 28.07
CA CYS A 273 12.27 8.31 28.41
C CYS A 273 12.41 8.60 29.91
N ALA A 274 11.34 9.04 30.57
CA ALA A 274 11.32 9.32 32.00
C ALA A 274 11.57 8.04 32.83
N GLU A 275 11.05 6.90 32.39
CA GLU A 275 11.26 5.58 33.02
C GLU A 275 12.69 5.04 32.81
N ASN A 276 13.39 5.47 31.76
CA ASN A 276 14.76 5.05 31.46
C ASN A 276 15.78 6.02 32.12
N PRO A 277 16.57 5.60 33.12
CA PRO A 277 17.46 6.51 33.84
C PRO A 277 18.47 7.24 32.96
N THR A 278 19.04 6.57 31.95
CA THR A 278 20.00 7.19 31.03
C THR A 278 19.33 8.17 30.09
N CYS A 279 18.10 7.87 29.64
CA CYS A 279 17.33 8.81 28.82
C CYS A 279 16.93 10.03 29.64
N ASN A 280 16.34 9.85 30.82
CA ASN A 280 15.91 10.93 31.68
C ASN A 280 17.07 11.81 32.18
N GLU A 281 18.27 11.24 32.37
CA GLU A 281 19.47 12.02 32.68
C GLU A 281 19.91 12.90 31.49
N ALA A 282 19.85 12.37 30.27
CA ALA A 282 20.23 13.09 29.06
C ALA A 282 19.16 14.09 28.59
N TYR A 283 17.89 13.76 28.82
CA TYR A 283 16.69 14.46 28.35
C TYR A 283 15.67 14.59 29.49
N PRO A 284 15.97 15.37 30.55
CA PRO A 284 15.12 15.52 31.73
C PRO A 284 13.89 16.39 31.46
N GLU A 285 12.70 15.92 31.86
CA GLU A 285 11.41 16.62 31.63
C GLU A 285 11.05 16.74 30.13
N LEU A 286 11.26 15.66 29.38
CA LEU A 286 11.00 15.63 27.94
C LEU A 286 9.55 16.01 27.58
N ASP A 287 8.56 15.63 28.40
CA ASP A 287 7.16 16.02 28.26
C ASP A 287 6.99 17.55 28.25
N ARG A 288 7.61 18.25 29.22
CA ARG A 288 7.63 19.71 29.28
C ARG A 288 8.31 20.31 28.06
N VAL A 289 9.44 19.75 27.65
CA VAL A 289 10.21 20.22 26.49
C VAL A 289 9.42 20.11 25.20
N ILE A 290 8.76 18.97 24.93
CA ILE A 290 7.88 18.80 23.78
C ILE A 290 6.78 19.86 23.78
N GLY A 291 6.11 20.05 24.92
CA GLY A 291 5.05 21.06 25.06
C GLY A 291 5.53 22.49 24.79
N GLU A 292 6.72 22.86 25.27
CA GLU A 292 7.32 24.17 25.03
C GLU A 292 7.68 24.40 23.56
N VAL A 293 8.24 23.40 22.87
CA VAL A 293 8.55 23.49 21.44
C VAL A 293 7.27 23.68 20.63
N LEU A 294 6.22 22.90 20.91
CA LEU A 294 4.94 23.03 20.22
C LEU A 294 4.29 24.40 20.49
N ALA A 295 4.39 24.93 21.71
CA ALA A 295 3.90 26.27 22.04
C ALA A 295 4.70 27.39 21.35
N LYS A 296 6.03 27.24 21.23
CA LYS A 296 6.88 28.15 20.45
C LYS A 296 6.49 28.12 18.97
N ALA A 297 6.26 26.94 18.41
CA ALA A 297 5.84 26.78 17.02
C ALA A 297 4.46 27.40 16.77
N ALA A 298 3.48 27.12 17.64
CA ALA A 298 2.13 27.67 17.56
C ALA A 298 2.08 29.20 17.68
N SER A 299 3.01 29.79 18.44
CA SER A 299 3.12 31.25 18.60
C SER A 299 4.00 31.92 17.54
N GLY A 300 4.53 31.16 16.57
CA GLY A 300 5.42 31.67 15.52
C GLY A 300 6.81 32.08 16.01
N ASN A 301 7.19 31.69 17.22
CA ASN A 301 8.46 32.07 17.86
C ASN A 301 9.55 30.99 17.68
N LEU A 302 9.23 29.85 17.08
CA LEU A 302 10.22 28.83 16.74
C LEU A 302 10.82 29.16 15.37
N VAL A 303 12.10 29.52 15.33
CA VAL A 303 12.81 29.90 14.10
C VAL A 303 14.07 29.06 13.94
N VAL A 304 14.22 28.39 12.80
CA VAL A 304 15.41 27.61 12.44
C VAL A 304 15.94 28.16 11.12
N GLU A 305 17.24 28.49 11.07
CA GLU A 305 17.91 29.09 9.91
C GLU A 305 17.19 30.34 9.32
N GLY A 306 16.49 31.10 10.17
CA GLY A 306 15.74 32.29 9.75
C GLY A 306 14.35 32.02 9.18
N ALA A 307 13.92 30.76 9.12
CA ALA A 307 12.56 30.37 8.75
C ALA A 307 11.73 30.01 10.00
N PRO A 308 10.50 30.54 10.15
CA PRO A 308 9.61 30.12 11.22
C PRO A 308 9.12 28.68 10.98
N LEU A 309 9.17 27.85 12.01
CA LEU A 309 8.61 26.50 12.00
C LEU A 309 7.25 26.53 12.68
N ASN A 310 6.20 26.17 11.95
CA ASN A 310 4.87 25.96 12.52
C ASN A 310 4.74 24.57 13.14
N VAL A 311 3.61 24.30 13.79
CA VAL A 311 3.35 23.01 14.47
C VAL A 311 3.45 21.84 13.49
N ASP A 312 2.88 21.98 12.29
CA ASP A 312 2.87 20.91 11.28
C ASP A 312 4.29 20.54 10.84
N MET A 313 5.18 21.53 10.66
CA MET A 313 6.59 21.29 10.34
C MET A 313 7.36 20.61 11.46
N VAL A 314 7.01 20.87 12.74
CA VAL A 314 7.63 20.20 13.89
C VAL A 314 7.14 18.76 14.01
N ILE A 315 5.87 18.50 13.71
CA ILE A 315 5.25 17.18 13.86
C ILE A 315 5.49 16.29 12.64
N SER A 316 5.58 16.86 11.43
CA SER A 316 5.76 16.12 10.17
C SER A 316 6.86 15.04 10.21
N PRO A 317 8.05 15.28 10.80
CA PRO A 317 9.10 14.26 10.93
C PRO A 317 8.60 13.00 11.66
N LEU A 318 7.78 13.16 12.70
CA LEU A 318 7.18 12.04 13.41
C LEU A 318 6.26 11.25 12.46
N ALA A 319 5.42 11.92 11.70
CA ALA A 319 4.48 11.27 10.79
C ALA A 319 5.20 10.49 9.68
N ILE A 320 6.30 11.05 9.14
CA ILE A 320 6.99 10.49 7.97
C ILE A 320 8.12 9.51 8.33
N ARG A 321 8.49 9.36 9.62
CA ARG A 321 9.68 8.61 10.07
C ARG A 321 9.79 7.16 9.61
N ASN A 322 8.67 6.55 9.21
CA ASN A 322 8.57 5.16 8.75
C ASN A 322 8.19 5.03 7.28
N GLN A 323 8.11 6.13 6.52
CA GLN A 323 7.71 6.10 5.12
C GLN A 323 8.79 5.52 4.19
N SER A 324 10.06 5.54 4.60
CA SER A 324 11.17 4.96 3.83
C SER A 324 11.75 3.74 4.54
N TYR A 325 11.33 2.56 4.10
CA TYR A 325 11.83 1.26 4.57
C TYR A 325 13.28 0.96 4.15
N ARG A 326 13.87 1.81 3.30
CA ARG A 326 15.26 1.68 2.79
C ARG A 326 16.28 2.50 3.57
N THR A 327 15.82 3.38 4.47
CA THR A 327 16.67 4.29 5.24
C THR A 327 16.51 4.06 6.74
N PRO A 328 17.54 4.34 7.55
CA PRO A 328 17.42 4.27 9.00
C PRO A 328 16.26 5.13 9.52
N SER A 329 15.55 4.65 10.54
CA SER A 329 14.49 5.42 11.19
C SER A 329 15.08 6.65 11.89
N ILE A 330 14.37 7.78 11.83
CA ILE A 330 14.73 8.97 12.61
C ILE A 330 14.32 8.87 14.09
N THR A 331 13.59 7.80 14.49
CA THR A 331 13.07 7.62 15.86
C THR A 331 14.13 7.83 16.95
N PRO A 332 15.38 7.33 16.82
CA PRO A 332 16.42 7.56 17.84
C PRO A 332 16.83 9.02 18.02
N TYR A 333 16.54 9.88 17.04
CA TYR A 333 16.93 11.29 17.03
C TYR A 333 15.83 12.22 17.55
N LEU A 334 14.61 11.72 17.79
CA LEU A 334 13.48 12.54 18.20
C LEU A 334 13.70 13.25 19.54
N LEU A 335 14.38 12.60 20.48
CA LEU A 335 14.73 13.17 21.78
C LEU A 335 15.62 14.42 21.60
N ALA A 336 16.72 14.26 20.86
CA ALA A 336 17.64 15.35 20.56
C ALA A 336 16.97 16.45 19.73
N PHE A 337 16.14 16.07 18.76
CA PHE A 337 15.37 17.01 17.94
C PHE A 337 14.52 17.97 18.78
N PHE A 338 13.75 17.47 19.75
CA PHE A 338 12.95 18.33 20.63
C PHE A 338 13.80 19.20 21.56
N TYR A 339 14.90 18.67 22.10
CA TYR A 339 15.78 19.46 22.97
C TYR A 339 16.51 20.56 22.23
N GLU A 340 17.01 20.27 21.04
CA GLU A 340 17.69 21.24 20.20
C GLU A 340 16.73 22.37 19.77
N LEU A 341 15.49 22.05 19.39
CA LEU A 341 14.47 23.05 19.09
C LEU A 341 14.06 23.89 20.31
N ASN A 342 14.20 23.37 21.53
CA ASN A 342 13.86 24.13 22.73
C ASN A 342 14.99 25.05 23.21
N GLY A 343 16.24 24.71 22.92
CA GLY A 343 17.41 25.47 23.35
C GLY A 343 17.80 26.61 22.42
N ASP A 344 18.70 27.49 22.89
CA ASP A 344 19.32 28.56 22.09
C ASP A 344 20.71 28.15 21.54
N GLY A 345 21.05 26.87 21.65
CA GLY A 345 22.35 26.31 21.29
C GLY A 345 22.44 25.84 19.84
N PRO A 346 23.58 25.24 19.46
CA PRO A 346 23.70 24.55 18.17
C PRO A 346 22.64 23.44 18.05
N MET A 347 22.10 23.25 16.84
CA MET A 347 21.05 22.26 16.56
C MET A 347 21.51 21.22 15.52
N PRO A 348 22.57 20.44 15.79
CA PRO A 348 23.16 19.53 14.80
C PRO A 348 22.21 18.42 14.32
N THR A 349 21.31 17.93 15.17
CA THR A 349 20.29 16.94 14.81
C THR A 349 19.22 17.58 13.95
N VAL A 350 18.73 18.76 14.31
CA VAL A 350 17.75 19.50 13.49
C VAL A 350 18.36 19.81 12.12
N GLU A 351 19.56 20.36 12.07
CA GLU A 351 20.28 20.65 10.82
C GLU A 351 20.47 19.40 9.96
N LEU A 352 20.88 18.27 10.57
CA LEU A 352 21.02 16.98 9.88
C LEU A 352 19.70 16.53 9.26
N LEU A 353 18.62 16.53 10.04
CA LEU A 353 17.31 16.05 9.59
C LEU A 353 16.74 16.96 8.50
N PHE A 354 16.78 18.28 8.69
CA PHE A 354 16.29 19.24 7.70
C PHE A 354 17.09 19.18 6.40
N LYS A 355 18.43 19.17 6.46
CA LYS A 355 19.29 19.13 5.27
C LYS A 355 19.09 17.88 4.42
N ASN A 356 18.70 16.76 5.04
CA ASN A 356 18.47 15.51 4.35
C ASN A 356 16.98 15.21 4.12
N GLY A 357 16.08 16.19 4.30
CA GLY A 357 14.64 16.01 4.08
C GLY A 357 14.05 14.89 4.93
N PHE A 358 14.51 14.75 6.18
CA PHE A 358 14.13 13.71 7.14
C PHE A 358 14.42 12.27 6.70
N VAL A 359 15.32 12.10 5.73
CA VAL A 359 15.85 10.81 5.32
C VAL A 359 17.24 10.64 5.95
N MET A 360 17.40 9.68 6.85
CA MET A 360 18.71 9.44 7.47
C MET A 360 19.72 9.00 6.41
N PRO A 361 20.91 9.63 6.35
CA PRO A 361 21.98 9.16 5.49
C PRO A 361 22.43 7.78 5.95
N VAL A 362 22.73 6.92 4.98
CA VAL A 362 23.34 5.63 5.26
C VAL A 362 24.81 5.89 5.59
N VAL A 363 25.23 5.55 6.80
CA VAL A 363 26.60 5.74 7.27
C VAL A 363 27.56 4.97 6.37
N SER A 364 28.53 5.65 5.76
CA SER A 364 29.57 5.01 4.96
C SER A 364 30.77 4.59 5.80
N GLU A 365 31.52 3.61 5.31
CA GLU A 365 32.77 3.15 5.93
C GLU A 365 33.79 4.29 6.14
N ALA A 366 33.78 5.29 5.25
CA ALA A 366 34.62 6.48 5.35
C ALA A 366 34.18 7.42 6.50
N ASP A 367 32.88 7.56 6.75
CA ASP A 367 32.36 8.39 7.85
C ASP A 367 32.79 7.82 9.20
N VAL A 368 32.76 6.50 9.34
CA VAL A 368 33.13 5.77 10.56
C VAL A 368 34.62 5.93 10.87
N VAL A 369 35.47 5.79 9.85
CA VAL A 369 36.92 6.01 9.96
C VAL A 369 37.23 7.45 10.35
N ALA A 370 36.45 8.41 9.87
CA ALA A 370 36.62 9.81 10.24
C ALA A 370 36.23 10.07 11.71
N THR A 371 35.12 9.51 12.19
CA THR A 371 34.65 9.69 13.58
C THR A 371 35.50 8.94 14.61
N ALA A 372 36.11 7.81 14.23
CA ALA A 372 36.93 7.00 15.13
C ALA A 372 38.25 7.66 15.56
N LYS A 373 38.71 8.72 14.88
CA LYS A 373 40.00 9.40 15.14
C LYS A 373 40.17 9.94 16.58
N GLY A 374 39.09 10.09 17.34
CA GLY A 374 39.11 10.58 18.73
C GLY A 374 39.07 9.50 19.82
N LEU A 375 38.95 8.22 19.47
CA LEU A 375 38.83 7.11 20.43
C LEU A 375 40.19 6.47 20.76
N SER A 376 40.28 5.74 21.87
CA SER A 376 41.48 4.91 22.17
C SER A 376 41.60 3.74 21.18
N ASP A 377 42.82 3.23 20.95
CA ASP A 377 43.09 2.18 19.95
C ASP A 377 42.17 0.95 20.08
N ASN A 378 41.85 0.52 21.30
CA ASN A 378 40.94 -0.61 21.54
C ASN A 378 39.47 -0.26 21.24
N GLN A 379 39.05 0.97 21.49
CA GLN A 379 37.71 1.45 21.15
C GLN A 379 37.57 1.70 19.64
N GLN A 380 38.63 2.15 18.98
CA GLN A 380 38.70 2.24 17.52
C GLN A 380 38.56 0.86 16.89
N ALA A 381 39.28 -0.15 17.40
CA ALA A 381 39.18 -1.51 16.90
C ALA A 381 37.79 -2.13 17.10
N LEU A 382 37.17 -1.91 18.27
CA LEU A 382 35.82 -2.44 18.56
C LEU A 382 34.73 -1.72 17.75
N ALA A 383 34.80 -0.39 17.64
CA ALA A 383 33.88 0.40 16.83
C ALA A 383 34.05 0.11 15.33
N ALA A 384 35.29 -0.03 14.85
CA ALA A 384 35.58 -0.40 13.48
C ALA A 384 35.03 -1.79 13.15
N ASN A 385 35.19 -2.79 14.02
CA ASN A 385 34.67 -4.14 13.77
C ASN A 385 33.14 -4.20 13.81
N ALA A 386 32.50 -3.63 14.85
CA ALA A 386 31.05 -3.65 14.98
C ALA A 386 30.36 -2.89 13.83
N VAL A 387 30.92 -1.74 13.44
CA VAL A 387 30.38 -0.96 12.34
C VAL A 387 30.76 -1.56 10.98
N SER A 388 31.93 -2.17 10.83
CA SER A 388 32.29 -2.92 9.63
C SER A 388 31.34 -4.09 9.41
N ASP A 389 30.98 -4.85 10.44
CA ASP A 389 29.99 -5.93 10.33
C ASP A 389 28.61 -5.40 9.92
N ILE A 390 28.14 -4.30 10.53
CA ILE A 390 26.85 -3.67 10.16
C ILE A 390 26.88 -3.13 8.73
N VAL A 391 27.95 -2.42 8.34
CA VAL A 391 28.14 -1.87 7.00
C VAL A 391 28.30 -2.98 5.97
N ILE A 392 28.99 -4.07 6.29
CA ILE A 392 29.14 -5.25 5.42
C ILE A 392 27.79 -5.94 5.26
N GLN A 393 27.01 -6.14 6.33
CA GLN A 393 25.67 -6.73 6.21
C GLN A 393 24.72 -5.83 5.40
N GLN A 394 24.74 -4.52 5.65
CA GLN A 394 23.95 -3.55 4.89
C GLN A 394 24.41 -3.45 3.43
N ARG A 395 25.72 -3.48 3.16
CA ARG A 395 26.31 -3.45 1.81
C ARG A 395 26.10 -4.79 1.10
N ALA A 396 26.14 -5.93 1.78
CA ALA A 396 25.83 -7.23 1.18
C ALA A 396 24.35 -7.32 0.81
N ALA A 397 23.45 -6.92 1.71
CA ALA A 397 22.02 -6.88 1.43
C ALA A 397 21.68 -5.87 0.30
N ARG A 398 22.35 -4.71 0.28
CA ARG A 398 22.15 -3.68 -0.75
C ARG A 398 22.79 -4.08 -2.08
N SER A 399 24.04 -4.54 -2.08
CA SER A 399 24.74 -5.01 -3.28
C SER A 399 24.05 -6.23 -3.88
N LEU A 400 23.47 -7.12 -3.07
CA LEU A 400 22.66 -8.21 -3.60
C LEU A 400 21.40 -7.65 -4.28
N ARG A 401 20.70 -6.70 -3.66
CA ARG A 401 19.54 -6.04 -4.26
C ARG A 401 19.89 -5.24 -5.51
N ASP A 402 21.00 -4.50 -5.50
CA ASP A 402 21.46 -3.68 -6.62
C ASP A 402 22.00 -4.55 -7.75
N VAL A 403 22.72 -5.64 -7.47
CA VAL A 403 23.14 -6.61 -8.49
C VAL A 403 21.93 -7.35 -9.07
N VAL A 404 20.96 -7.74 -8.26
CA VAL A 404 19.69 -8.29 -8.77
C VAL A 404 18.96 -7.25 -9.62
N HIS A 405 18.98 -5.97 -9.24
CA HIS A 405 18.37 -4.88 -10.00
C HIS A 405 19.13 -4.51 -11.29
N ASP A 406 20.45 -4.58 -11.30
CA ASP A 406 21.27 -4.32 -12.49
C ASP A 406 21.26 -5.52 -13.44
N LEU A 407 21.24 -6.74 -12.90
CA LEU A 407 21.03 -7.96 -13.68
C LEU A 407 19.60 -7.98 -14.24
N LYS A 408 18.61 -7.49 -13.50
CA LYS A 408 17.25 -7.19 -13.95
C LYS A 408 17.27 -6.23 -15.12
N ASN A 409 17.87 -5.04 -14.97
CA ASN A 409 17.94 -4.04 -16.02
C ASN A 409 18.69 -4.55 -17.27
N ALA A 410 19.74 -5.36 -17.10
CA ALA A 410 20.47 -5.98 -18.21
C ALA A 410 19.67 -7.08 -18.91
N VAL A 411 18.91 -7.89 -18.16
CA VAL A 411 17.98 -8.87 -18.72
C VAL A 411 16.79 -8.16 -19.39
N GLU A 412 16.31 -7.05 -18.85
CA GLU A 412 15.26 -6.21 -19.42
C GLU A 412 15.71 -5.55 -20.74
N ASP A 413 16.95 -5.05 -20.82
CA ASP A 413 17.52 -4.51 -22.07
C ASP A 413 17.63 -5.60 -23.17
N GLU A 414 17.84 -6.86 -22.79
CA GLU A 414 17.93 -7.99 -23.72
C GLU A 414 16.58 -8.67 -24.02
N THR A 415 15.55 -8.53 -23.18
CA THR A 415 14.26 -9.25 -23.29
C THR A 415 13.03 -8.36 -23.53
N ILE A 416 13.09 -7.05 -23.23
CA ILE A 416 12.00 -6.09 -23.43
C ILE A 416 12.29 -5.24 -24.67
N ASN A 417 12.20 -5.87 -25.83
CA ASN A 417 11.79 -5.14 -27.03
C ASN A 417 10.36 -5.54 -27.41
N GLY A 418 9.38 -4.87 -26.79
CA GLY A 418 7.99 -4.69 -27.28
C GLY A 418 6.96 -4.36 -26.16
N PRO A 419 5.83 -3.65 -26.42
CA PRO A 419 5.35 -2.97 -27.63
C PRO A 419 5.20 -1.44 -27.49
N LEU A 420 4.99 -0.77 -28.61
CA LEU A 420 4.72 0.66 -28.81
C LEU A 420 3.78 1.33 -27.78
N ALA A 421 2.88 0.57 -27.13
CA ALA A 421 1.89 1.06 -26.17
C ALA A 421 2.50 1.61 -24.87
N TYR A 422 3.53 0.96 -24.29
CA TYR A 422 4.16 1.47 -23.07
C TYR A 422 4.93 2.77 -23.33
N LEU A 423 5.64 2.84 -24.46
CA LEU A 423 6.28 4.07 -24.92
C LEU A 423 5.24 5.15 -25.24
N PHE A 424 4.08 4.78 -25.80
CA PHE A 424 3.00 5.72 -26.05
C PHE A 424 2.41 6.30 -24.76
N ASP A 425 2.07 5.47 -23.76
CA ASP A 425 1.53 5.93 -22.48
C ASP A 425 2.52 6.78 -21.69
N GLN A 426 3.80 6.41 -21.71
CA GLN A 426 4.84 7.17 -21.03
C GLN A 426 5.08 8.53 -21.69
N GLU A 427 5.10 8.58 -23.03
CA GLU A 427 5.26 9.83 -23.77
C GLU A 427 3.99 10.69 -23.74
N LEU A 428 2.79 10.08 -23.73
CA LEU A 428 1.51 10.77 -23.56
C LEU A 428 1.43 11.41 -22.18
N SER A 429 1.81 10.69 -21.11
CA SER A 429 1.86 11.23 -19.75
C SER A 429 2.88 12.36 -19.62
N LYS A 430 4.09 12.20 -20.18
CA LYS A 430 5.11 13.26 -20.22
C LYS A 430 4.66 14.49 -21.00
N ALA A 431 3.85 14.32 -22.04
CA ALA A 431 3.30 15.42 -22.84
C ALA A 431 2.10 16.10 -22.18
N ALA A 432 1.24 15.34 -21.48
CA ALA A 432 0.03 15.85 -20.85
C ALA A 432 0.33 16.70 -19.60
N VAL A 433 1.33 16.32 -18.78
CA VAL A 433 1.65 17.03 -17.53
C VAL A 433 2.02 18.51 -17.74
N PRO A 434 2.88 18.89 -18.71
CA PRO A 434 3.15 20.30 -19.02
C PRO A 434 1.94 21.04 -19.59
N MET A 435 1.10 20.37 -20.38
CA MET A 435 -0.10 20.98 -20.98
C MET A 435 -1.15 21.33 -19.92
N VAL A 436 -1.40 20.41 -18.98
CA VAL A 436 -2.31 20.61 -17.84
C VAL A 436 -1.80 21.72 -16.91
N LYS A 437 -0.49 21.83 -16.69
CA LYS A 437 0.10 22.92 -15.89
C LYS A 437 0.00 24.29 -16.55
N ALA A 438 -0.09 24.34 -17.89
CA ALA A 438 -0.16 25.59 -18.65
C ALA A 438 -1.59 26.10 -18.84
N ASP A 439 -2.57 25.19 -18.94
CA ASP A 439 -3.98 25.52 -19.09
C ASP A 439 -4.85 24.46 -18.39
N THR A 440 -5.38 24.84 -17.22
CA THR A 440 -6.20 23.96 -16.38
C THR A 440 -7.55 23.62 -17.02
N SER A 441 -8.00 24.38 -18.04
CA SER A 441 -9.25 24.06 -18.76
C SER A 441 -9.14 22.79 -19.62
N ILE A 442 -7.92 22.41 -20.02
CA ILE A 442 -7.65 21.18 -20.78
C ILE A 442 -7.82 19.94 -19.88
N ALA A 443 -7.42 20.03 -18.61
CA ALA A 443 -7.67 18.95 -17.63
C ALA A 443 -9.17 18.74 -17.41
N ALA A 444 -9.94 19.83 -17.26
CA ALA A 444 -11.39 19.75 -17.13
C ALA A 444 -12.07 19.09 -18.35
N SER A 445 -11.63 19.41 -19.58
CA SER A 445 -12.20 18.77 -20.77
C SER A 445 -11.84 17.29 -20.88
N MET A 446 -10.60 16.90 -20.54
CA MET A 446 -10.18 15.49 -20.58
C MET A 446 -10.94 14.65 -19.55
N VAL A 447 -11.23 15.22 -18.38
CA VAL A 447 -11.98 14.54 -17.31
C VAL A 447 -13.46 14.45 -17.65
N ALA A 448 -14.04 15.51 -18.21
CA ALA A 448 -15.42 15.48 -18.70
C ALA A 448 -15.61 14.44 -19.81
N ASP A 449 -14.67 14.37 -20.75
CA ASP A 449 -14.68 13.35 -21.81
C ASP A 449 -14.49 11.94 -21.24
N TYR A 450 -13.56 11.75 -20.29
CA TYR A 450 -13.37 10.45 -19.63
C TYR A 450 -14.59 10.01 -18.81
N ALA A 451 -15.17 10.90 -18.01
CA ALA A 451 -16.39 10.63 -17.25
C ALA A 451 -17.55 10.24 -18.19
N SER A 452 -17.71 10.96 -19.32
CA SER A 452 -18.73 10.65 -20.32
C SER A 452 -18.58 9.28 -21.00
N LEU A 453 -17.37 8.70 -21.00
CA LEU A 453 -17.10 7.36 -21.50
C LEU A 453 -17.44 6.26 -20.49
N GLN A 454 -17.44 6.58 -19.19
CA GLN A 454 -17.70 5.63 -18.11
C GLN A 454 -19.16 5.63 -17.64
N THR A 455 -19.87 6.75 -17.83
CA THR A 455 -21.31 6.85 -17.55
C THR A 455 -22.13 6.46 -18.79
N PRO A 456 -23.08 5.50 -18.71
CA PRO A 456 -23.95 5.21 -19.86
C PRO A 456 -24.74 6.46 -20.27
N PRO A 457 -24.97 6.70 -21.57
CA PRO A 457 -25.77 7.84 -22.00
C PRO A 457 -27.21 7.72 -21.48
N PRO A 458 -27.88 8.85 -21.19
CA PRO A 458 -29.22 8.89 -20.62
C PRO A 458 -30.30 8.21 -21.47
#